data_AF-A0A098MAA2-F1
#
_entry.id   AF-A0A098MAA2-F1
#
_cell.length_a   1.000
_cell.length_b   1.000
_cell.length_c   1.000
_cell.angle_alpha   90.00
_cell.angle_beta   90.00
_cell.angle_gamma   90.00
#
_symmetry.space_group_name_H-M   'P 1'
#
loop_
_entity.id
_entity.type
_entity.pdbx_description
1 polymer ?
#
loop_
_entity_poly.entity_id
_entity_poly.type
_entity_poly.pdbx_seq_one_letter_code
_entity_poly.pdbx_strand_id
1 'polypeptide(L)'
;MSCFFYGDSPHAVRATKQQMLLHAEEIKKTIAAKKQDIELVAINQLYKNSCVCLVNGSLQRYLIDTQDGYIRRDGEFRGYGGDAWEQAPNLVKLTDLEIGQMELF
;
A
#
# COMPACT_ATOMS: atom_id res chain seq x y z
N MET A 1 -18.38 4.75 -9.07
CA MET A 1 -18.25 4.23 -7.68
C MET A 1 -16.80 3.90 -7.49
N SER A 2 -16.07 4.65 -6.66
CA SER A 2 -14.67 4.37 -6.36
C SER A 2 -14.61 3.10 -5.52
N CYS A 3 -14.08 2.02 -6.08
CA CYS A 3 -13.95 0.73 -5.41
C CYS A 3 -12.80 0.80 -4.39
N PHE A 4 -13.10 1.34 -3.20
CA PHE A 4 -12.13 1.48 -2.11
C PHE A 4 -11.60 0.14 -1.59
N PHE A 5 -12.42 -0.91 -1.67
CA PHE A 5 -12.08 -2.26 -1.23
C PHE A 5 -11.75 -3.19 -2.40
N TYR A 6 -10.99 -4.24 -2.11
CA TYR A 6 -10.74 -5.33 -3.06
C TYR A 6 -12.02 -6.08 -3.43
N GLY A 7 -12.05 -6.59 -4.68
CA GLY A 7 -13.19 -7.35 -5.21
C GLY A 7 -14.48 -6.55 -5.40
N ASP A 8 -14.40 -5.21 -5.45
CA ASP A 8 -15.53 -4.30 -5.60
C ASP A 8 -16.63 -4.51 -4.54
N SER A 9 -16.20 -5.02 -3.38
CA SER A 9 -17.05 -5.31 -2.24
C SER A 9 -17.48 -4.02 -1.54
N PRO A 10 -18.70 -3.97 -0.97
CA PRO A 10 -19.12 -2.88 -0.08
C PRO A 10 -18.38 -2.85 1.27
N HIS A 11 -17.62 -3.90 1.58
CA HIS A 11 -16.87 -4.06 2.82
C HIS A 11 -15.42 -4.48 2.58
N ALA A 12 -14.54 -4.28 3.56
CA ALA A 12 -13.15 -4.70 3.50
C ALA A 12 -13.05 -6.23 3.34
N VAL A 13 -12.51 -6.66 2.20
CA VAL A 13 -12.19 -8.06 1.91
C VAL A 13 -10.69 -8.16 1.72
N ARG A 14 -10.09 -9.22 2.31
CA ARG A 14 -8.67 -9.49 2.17
C ARG A 14 -8.33 -9.78 0.72
N ALA A 15 -7.41 -9.00 0.16
CA ALA A 15 -6.88 -9.21 -1.17
C ALA A 15 -6.11 -10.52 -1.26
N THR A 16 -6.22 -11.20 -2.41
CA THR A 16 -5.31 -12.31 -2.73
C THR A 16 -3.92 -11.79 -3.03
N LYS A 17 -2.90 -12.65 -2.93
CA LYS A 17 -1.52 -12.33 -3.33
C LYS A 17 -1.46 -11.76 -4.75
N GLN A 18 -2.17 -12.38 -5.69
CA GLN A 18 -2.17 -11.92 -7.09
C GLN A 18 -2.81 -10.54 -7.25
N GLN A 19 -3.92 -10.27 -6.55
CA GLN A 19 -4.53 -8.94 -6.53
C GLN A 19 -3.59 -7.88 -5.95
N MET A 20 -2.88 -8.22 -4.87
CA MET A 20 -1.89 -7.36 -4.24
C MET A 20 -0.72 -7.04 -5.19
N LEU A 21 -0.16 -8.04 -5.88
CA LEU A 21 0.92 -7.85 -6.85
C LEU A 21 0.50 -6.97 -8.02
N LEU A 22 -0.65 -7.26 -8.64
CA LEU A 22 -1.17 -6.45 -9.76
C LEU A 22 -1.36 -5.00 -9.34
N HIS A 23 -1.92 -4.80 -8.16
CA HIS A 23 -2.21 -3.48 -7.64
C HIS A 23 -0.93 -2.71 -7.26
N ALA A 24 0.09 -3.37 -6.70
CA ALA A 24 1.39 -2.75 -6.46
C ALA A 24 2.02 -2.24 -7.77
N GLU A 25 1.92 -3.00 -8.86
CA GLU A 25 2.40 -2.58 -10.18
C GLU A 25 1.63 -1.37 -10.73
N GLU A 26 0.31 -1.31 -10.52
CA GLU A 26 -0.50 -0.13 -10.89
C GLU A 26 -0.11 1.13 -10.11
N ILE A 27 0.14 0.99 -8.80
CA ILE A 27 0.62 2.10 -7.97
C ILE A 27 2.00 2.57 -8.47
N LYS A 28 2.95 1.66 -8.69
CA LYS A 28 4.29 1.99 -9.21
C LYS A 28 4.20 2.76 -10.54
N LYS A 29 3.34 2.32 -11.46
CA LYS A 29 3.08 3.03 -12.73
C LYS A 29 2.53 4.44 -12.50
N THR A 30 1.60 4.59 -11.56
CA THR A 30 0.99 5.89 -11.21
C THR A 30 2.03 6.85 -10.65
N ILE A 31 2.88 6.38 -9.73
CA ILE A 31 3.99 7.15 -9.15
C ILE A 31 4.96 7.61 -10.24
N ALA A 32 5.38 6.69 -11.12
CA ALA A 32 6.28 6.98 -12.23
C ALA A 32 5.67 7.99 -13.21
N ALA A 33 4.38 7.85 -13.55
CA ALA A 33 3.68 8.78 -14.44
C ALA A 33 3.63 10.21 -13.88
N LYS A 34 3.54 10.36 -12.55
CA LYS A 34 3.52 11.66 -11.87
C LYS A 34 4.92 12.19 -11.53
N LYS A 35 5.99 11.47 -11.89
CA LYS A 35 7.38 11.83 -11.62
C LYS A 35 7.63 12.16 -10.15
N GLN A 36 6.98 11.42 -9.25
CA GLN A 36 7.20 11.56 -7.81
C GLN A 36 8.43 10.74 -7.42
N ASP A 37 9.33 11.35 -6.66
CA ASP A 37 10.50 10.66 -6.09
C ASP A 37 10.10 9.97 -4.77
N ILE A 38 9.23 8.95 -4.90
CA ILE A 38 8.73 8.14 -3.80
C ILE A 38 8.79 6.67 -4.19
N GLU A 39 9.17 5.79 -3.27
CA GLU A 39 9.29 4.36 -3.51
C GLU A 39 8.18 3.61 -2.77
N LEU A 40 7.42 2.74 -3.45
CA LEU A 40 6.39 1.92 -2.81
C LEU A 40 7.03 0.80 -1.98
N VAL A 41 6.72 0.73 -0.69
CA VAL A 41 7.31 -0.26 0.25
C VAL A 41 6.29 -1.32 0.67
N ALA A 42 5.06 -0.90 0.95
CA ALA A 42 4.00 -1.80 1.38
C ALA A 42 2.64 -1.37 0.86
N ILE A 43 1.75 -2.33 0.68
CA ILE A 43 0.36 -2.10 0.26
C ILE A 43 -0.61 -2.63 1.31
N ASN A 44 -1.79 -2.02 1.37
CA ASN A 44 -2.82 -2.47 2.27
C ASN A 44 -3.59 -3.64 1.65
N GLN A 45 -3.71 -4.76 2.38
CA GLN A 45 -4.44 -5.94 1.92
C GLN A 45 -5.97 -5.78 1.97
N LEU A 46 -6.49 -4.66 2.49
CA LEU A 46 -7.92 -4.38 2.62
C LEU A 46 -8.37 -3.19 1.75
N TYR A 47 -7.52 -2.15 1.62
CA TYR A 47 -7.87 -0.88 0.97
C TYR A 47 -6.98 -0.64 -0.26
N LYS A 48 -7.57 -0.48 -1.44
CA LYS A 48 -6.80 -0.25 -2.69
C LYS A 48 -6.11 1.12 -2.72
N ASN A 49 -6.58 2.11 -1.99
CA ASN A 49 -5.93 3.42 -2.04
C ASN A 49 -4.85 3.60 -0.97
N SER A 50 -4.72 2.69 0.00
CA SER A 50 -3.80 2.88 1.14
C SER A 50 -2.49 2.12 0.94
N CYS A 51 -1.37 2.81 1.07
CA CYS A 51 -0.04 2.23 0.96
C CYS A 51 0.99 2.98 1.83
N VAL A 52 2.17 2.39 1.97
CA VAL A 52 3.33 3.02 2.59
C VAL A 52 4.44 3.16 1.56
N CYS A 53 4.99 4.37 1.48
CA CYS A 53 6.10 4.69 0.60
C CYS A 53 7.30 5.21 1.40
N LEU A 54 8.51 4.95 0.90
CA LEU A 54 9.75 5.56 1.35
C LEU A 54 9.97 6.87 0.60
N VAL A 55 10.21 7.95 1.34
CA VAL A 55 10.50 9.28 0.80
C VAL A 55 11.61 9.90 1.62
N ASN A 56 12.74 10.25 1.00
CA ASN A 56 13.90 10.84 1.69
C ASN A 56 14.33 10.07 2.96
N GLY A 57 14.35 8.73 2.89
CA GLY A 57 14.73 7.86 4.00
C GLY A 57 13.67 7.69 5.10
N SER A 58 12.47 8.28 4.94
CA SER A 58 11.38 8.18 5.91
C SER A 58 10.17 7.44 5.33
N LEU A 59 9.58 6.54 6.12
CA LEU A 59 8.34 5.85 5.74
C LEU A 59 7.13 6.76 5.96
N GLN A 60 6.27 6.85 4.96
CA GLN A 60 5.11 7.74 4.94
C GLN A 60 3.91 6.96 4.42
N ARG A 61 2.75 7.17 5.05
CA ARG A 61 1.46 6.70 4.54
C ARG A 61 1.01 7.58 3.39
N TYR A 62 0.52 6.92 2.36
CA TYR A 62 -0.03 7.55 1.17
C TYR A 62 -1.41 7.00 0.85
N LEU A 63 -2.25 7.90 0.35
CA LEU A 63 -3.47 7.59 -0.37
C LEU A 63 -3.21 7.77 -1.86
N ILE A 64 -3.18 6.68 -2.62
CA ILE A 64 -2.94 6.67 -4.06
C ILE A 64 -4.15 6.09 -4.77
N ASP A 65 -4.79 6.88 -5.63
CA ASP A 65 -5.84 6.41 -6.52
C ASP A 65 -5.25 6.18 -7.91
N THR A 66 -5.25 4.93 -8.37
CA THR A 66 -4.70 4.54 -9.67
C THR A 66 -5.62 4.89 -10.84
N GLN A 67 -6.91 5.15 -10.61
CA GLN A 67 -7.87 5.52 -11.65
C GLN A 67 -7.77 7.01 -11.97
N ASP A 68 -7.81 7.86 -10.94
CA ASP A 68 -7.74 9.31 -11.09
C ASP A 68 -6.28 9.83 -11.09
N GLY A 69 -5.32 8.94 -10.80
CA GLY A 69 -3.91 9.28 -10.64
C GLY A 69 -3.64 10.21 -9.47
N TYR A 70 -4.50 10.20 -8.45
CA TYR A 70 -4.35 11.04 -7.27
C TYR A 70 -3.27 10.46 -6.34
N ILE A 71 -2.36 11.29 -5.85
CA ILE A 71 -1.33 10.90 -4.89
C ILE A 71 -1.34 11.91 -3.74
N ARG A 72 -1.64 11.44 -2.52
CA ARG A 72 -1.66 12.27 -1.31
C ARG A 72 -0.89 11.62 -0.21
N ARG A 73 -0.01 12.38 0.44
CA ARG A 73 0.60 11.98 1.72
C ARG A 73 -0.42 12.14 2.83
N ASP A 74 -0.65 11.08 3.59
CA ASP A 74 -1.57 11.06 4.73
C ASP A 74 -0.85 11.38 6.04
N GLY A 75 0.39 10.90 6.20
CA GLY A 75 1.24 11.22 7.34
C GLY A 75 2.44 10.28 7.46
N GLU A 76 3.23 10.46 8.51
CA GLU A 76 4.37 9.59 8.80
C GLU A 76 3.91 8.18 9.21
N PHE A 77 4.58 7.16 8.69
CA PHE A 77 4.38 5.77 9.11
C PHE A 77 5.39 5.44 10.22
N ARG A 78 4.96 5.63 11.46
CA ARG A 78 5.75 5.36 12.67
C ARG A 78 4.92 4.61 13.70
N GLY A 79 5.57 3.74 14.48
CA GLY A 79 4.95 3.05 15.60
C GLY A 79 4.82 3.98 16.81
N TYR A 80 3.79 3.79 17.63
CA TYR A 80 3.61 4.53 18.88
C TYR A 80 4.30 3.81 20.05
N GLY A 81 5.62 3.73 20.02
CA GLY A 81 6.42 3.09 21.08
C GLY A 81 6.72 1.59 20.89
N GLY A 82 6.62 1.09 19.65
CA GLY A 82 6.95 -0.28 19.24
C GLY A 82 7.21 -0.36 17.73
N ASP A 83 7.33 -1.55 17.14
CA ASP A 83 7.48 -1.69 15.69
C ASP A 83 6.20 -1.21 14.98
N ALA A 84 6.37 -0.28 14.03
CA ALA A 84 5.27 0.25 13.22
C ALA A 84 4.55 -0.86 12.44
N TRP A 85 5.27 -1.92 12.07
CA TRP A 85 4.75 -3.02 11.27
C TRP A 85 3.82 -3.93 12.07
N GLU A 86 4.15 -4.22 13.34
CA GLU A 86 3.26 -4.98 14.25
C GLU A 86 1.93 -4.25 14.50
N GLN A 87 1.97 -2.91 14.48
CA GLN A 87 0.78 -2.07 14.68
C GLN A 87 -0.06 -1.90 13.41
N ALA A 88 0.40 -2.43 12.26
CA ALA A 88 -0.27 -2.32 10.98
C ALA A 88 -0.39 -3.69 10.28
N PRO A 89 -1.13 -4.65 10.86
CA PRO A 89 -1.25 -6.03 10.36
C PRO A 89 -1.97 -6.13 9.00
N ASN A 90 -2.58 -5.03 8.54
CA ASN A 90 -3.19 -4.93 7.22
C ASN A 90 -2.22 -4.48 6.13
N LEU A 91 -1.01 -4.06 6.47
CA LEU A 91 0.03 -3.72 5.48
C LEU A 91 0.89 -4.94 5.20
N VAL A 92 1.15 -5.18 3.92
CA VAL A 92 2.03 -6.25 3.47
C VAL A 92 3.18 -5.60 2.71
N LYS A 93 4.42 -5.87 3.15
CA LYS A 93 5.62 -5.37 2.47
C LYS A 93 5.76 -6.04 1.11
N LEU A 94 6.25 -5.30 0.13
CA LEU A 94 6.48 -5.86 -1.21
C LEU A 94 7.50 -7.00 -1.20
N THR A 95 8.51 -6.92 -0.34
CA THR A 95 9.50 -7.99 -0.13
C THR A 95 8.85 -9.32 0.24
N ASP A 96 7.87 -9.27 1.14
CA ASP A 96 7.17 -10.45 1.68
C ASP A 96 6.25 -11.05 0.60
N LEU A 97 5.64 -10.18 -0.21
CA LEU A 97 4.84 -10.56 -1.39
C LEU A 97 5.70 -11.25 -2.46
N GLU A 98 6.89 -10.74 -2.75
CA GLU A 98 7.77 -11.26 -3.79
C GLU A 98 8.40 -12.61 -3.41
N ILE A 99 8.85 -12.76 -2.16
CA ILE A 99 9.49 -13.99 -1.67
C ILE A 99 8.46 -15.10 -1.38
N GLY A 100 7.18 -14.75 -1.24
CA GLY A 100 6.10 -15.70 -0.97
C GLY A 100 5.98 -16.13 0.49
N GLN A 101 6.74 -15.50 1.39
CA GLN A 101 6.54 -15.58 2.83
C GLN A 101 5.53 -14.50 3.24
N MET A 102 4.23 -14.79 3.14
CA MET A 102 3.25 -14.06 3.94
C MET A 102 3.34 -14.57 5.38
N GLU A 103 4.33 -14.12 6.14
CA GLU A 103 4.30 -14.33 7.59
C GLU A 103 3.23 -13.41 8.18
N LEU A 104 2.21 -14.04 8.75
CA LEU A 104 1.17 -13.40 9.56
C LEU A 104 1.83 -13.00 10.88
N PHE A 105 2.20 -11.72 11.02
CA PHE A 105 2.47 -11.11 12.33
C PHE A 105 1.14 -10.73 13.00
#